data_AF-A0A261KTM4-F1
#
_entry.id   AF-A0A261KTM4-F1
#
_cell.length_a   1.000
_cell.length_b   1.000
_cell.length_c   1.000
_cell.angle_alpha   90.00
_cell.angle_beta   90.00
_cell.angle_gamma   90.00
#
_symmetry.space_group_name_H-M   'P 1'
#
loop_
_entity.id
_entity.type
_entity.pdbx_description
1 polymer ?
#
loop_
_entity_poly.entity_id
_entity_poly.type
_entity_poly.pdbx_seq_one_letter_code
_entity_poly.pdbx_strand_id
1 'polypeptide(L)'
;METSTIYLPPRLELKINLTQEQFWQLCQENNDLRFERTATGELIIMPPTGGNTSERNADLTYQLKAWSRQNNLGKVFDSNGCFQLPNGSDRSPDA
;
A
#
# COMPACT_ATOMS: atom_id res chain seq x y z
N MET A 1 32.69 8.47 -19.43
CA MET A 1 31.24 8.42 -19.74
C MET A 1 30.55 9.21 -18.66
N GLU A 2 29.84 10.27 -19.00
CA GLU A 2 29.04 11.00 -18.01
C GLU A 2 27.84 10.13 -17.61
N THR A 3 27.73 9.85 -16.32
CA THR A 3 26.57 9.14 -15.76
C THR A 3 25.48 10.16 -15.47
N SER A 4 24.40 10.13 -16.25
CA SER A 4 23.21 10.92 -15.96
C SER A 4 22.47 10.31 -14.77
N THR A 5 22.40 11.05 -13.66
CA THR A 5 21.54 10.69 -12.52
C THR A 5 20.08 10.89 -12.92
N ILE A 6 19.29 9.81 -12.91
CA ILE A 6 17.85 9.86 -13.12
C ILE A 6 17.17 9.91 -11.75
N TYR A 7 16.39 10.97 -11.51
CA TYR A 7 15.54 11.07 -10.33
C TYR A 7 14.18 10.44 -10.64
N LEU A 8 13.78 9.46 -9.84
CA LEU A 8 12.43 8.91 -9.91
C LEU A 8 11.44 9.89 -9.28
N PRO A 9 10.23 10.02 -9.84
CA PRO A 9 9.17 10.77 -9.19
C PRO A 9 8.83 10.14 -7.83
N PRO A 10 8.27 10.91 -6.88
CA PRO A 10 7.88 10.40 -5.57
C PRO A 10 6.80 9.32 -5.64
N ARG A 11 6.10 9.21 -6.78
CA ARG A 11 5.12 8.17 -7.06
C ARG A 11 5.34 7.63 -8.47
N LEU A 12 5.50 6.31 -8.57
CA LEU A 12 5.54 5.59 -9.84
C LEU A 12 4.14 5.06 -10.15
N GLU A 13 3.58 5.51 -11.27
CA GLU A 13 2.30 5.04 -11.78
C GLU A 13 2.51 4.39 -13.15
N LEU A 14 2.11 3.14 -13.27
CA LEU A 14 2.17 2.39 -14.52
C LEU A 14 0.76 2.23 -15.07
N LYS A 15 0.54 2.69 -16.30
CA LYS A 15 -0.73 2.46 -17.01
C LYS A 15 -0.76 1.05 -17.59
N ILE A 16 -1.15 0.09 -16.75
CA ILE A 16 -1.26 -1.32 -17.10
C ILE A 16 -2.67 -1.78 -16.74
N ASN A 17 -3.45 -2.18 -17.75
CA ASN A 17 -4.79 -2.69 -17.53
C ASN A 17 -4.72 -4.14 -17.00
N LEU A 18 -4.76 -4.31 -15.69
CA LEU A 18 -4.81 -5.61 -15.02
C LEU A 18 -6.25 -5.93 -14.59
N THR A 19 -6.70 -7.17 -14.82
CA THR A 19 -7.90 -7.69 -14.13
C THR A 19 -7.64 -7.81 -12.63
N GLN A 20 -8.69 -8.01 -11.82
CA GLN A 20 -8.52 -8.22 -10.38
C GLN A 20 -7.62 -9.42 -10.07
N GLU A 21 -7.80 -10.51 -10.80
CA GLU A 21 -7.04 -11.76 -10.63
C GLU A 21 -5.58 -11.57 -11.02
N GLN A 22 -5.31 -10.82 -12.08
CA GLN A 22 -3.94 -10.50 -12.50
C GLN A 22 -3.24 -9.60 -11.49
N PHE A 23 -3.93 -8.58 -10.96
CA PHE A 23 -3.40 -7.74 -9.89
C PHE A 23 -3.11 -8.56 -8.63
N TRP A 24 -4.05 -9.43 -8.23
CA TRP A 24 -3.85 -10.32 -7.09
C TRP A 24 -2.64 -11.25 -7.29
N GLN A 25 -2.52 -11.89 -8.46
CA GLN A 25 -1.39 -12.77 -8.75
C GLN A 25 -0.05 -12.00 -8.72
N LEU A 26 -0.02 -10.78 -9.27
CA LEU A 26 1.15 -9.91 -9.21
C LEU A 26 1.60 -9.64 -7.78
N CYS A 27 0.66 -9.32 -6.88
CA CYS A 27 0.95 -9.11 -5.46
C CYS A 27 1.49 -10.37 -4.79
N GLN A 28 0.94 -11.54 -5.12
CA GLN A 28 1.35 -12.82 -4.54
C GLN A 28 2.75 -13.25 -4.99
N GLU A 29 3.11 -12.97 -6.24
CA GLU A 29 4.43 -13.29 -6.81
C GLU A 29 5.53 -12.33 -6.33
N ASN A 30 5.16 -11.13 -5.87
CA ASN A 30 6.08 -10.06 -5.47
C ASN A 30 5.70 -9.54 -4.07
N ASN A 31 5.68 -10.45 -3.09
CA ASN A 31 5.21 -10.19 -1.73
C ASN A 31 6.11 -9.26 -0.91
N ASP A 32 7.30 -8.94 -1.40
CA ASP A 32 8.23 -7.96 -0.87
C ASP A 32 7.92 -6.53 -1.34
N LEU A 33 7.07 -6.38 -2.36
CA LEU A 33 6.61 -5.11 -2.89
C LEU A 33 5.18 -4.80 -2.43
N ARG A 34 4.90 -3.51 -2.23
CA ARG A 34 3.56 -3.01 -1.92
C ARG A 34 2.95 -2.38 -3.16
N PHE A 35 1.90 -3.02 -3.69
CA PHE A 35 1.15 -2.52 -4.83
C PHE A 35 -0.18 -1.93 -4.41
N GLU A 36 -0.59 -0.87 -5.12
CA GLU A 36 -1.96 -0.36 -5.11
C GLU A 36 -2.44 -0.22 -6.55
N ARG A 37 -3.77 -0.22 -6.75
CA ARG A 37 -4.39 0.02 -8.04
C ARG A 37 -5.44 1.12 -7.93
N THR A 38 -5.38 2.12 -8.80
CA THR A 38 -6.39 3.18 -8.85
C THR A 38 -7.71 2.65 -9.43
N ALA A 39 -8.80 3.41 -9.26
CA ALA A 39 -10.09 3.08 -9.87
C ALA A 39 -10.06 3.13 -11.41
N THR A 40 -9.10 3.85 -11.97
CA THR A 40 -8.85 3.98 -13.41
C THR A 40 -7.87 2.94 -13.95
N GLY A 41 -7.34 2.06 -13.09
CA GLY A 41 -6.52 0.91 -13.48
C GLY A 41 -5.01 1.17 -13.47
N GLU A 42 -4.53 2.32 -13.02
CA GLU A 42 -3.09 2.55 -12.84
C GLU A 42 -2.54 1.72 -11.66
N LEU A 43 -1.43 1.04 -11.90
CA LEU A 43 -0.65 0.33 -10.89
C LEU A 43 0.31 1.31 -10.21
N ILE A 44 0.28 1.35 -8.89
CA ILE A 44 1.17 2.16 -8.06
C ILE A 44 2.09 1.20 -7.30
N ILE A 45 3.40 1.46 -7.34
CA ILE A 45 4.38 0.73 -6.55
C ILE A 45 4.82 1.65 -5.42
N MET A 46 4.50 1.26 -4.18
CA MET A 46 4.86 2.03 -3.00
C MET A 46 6.31 1.74 -2.61
N PRO A 47 7.15 2.78 -2.40
CA PRO A 47 8.50 2.57 -1.91
C PRO A 47 8.47 2.06 -0.47
N PRO A 48 9.55 1.39 0.00
CA PRO A 48 9.68 1.04 1.41
C PRO A 48 9.65 2.31 2.27
N THR A 49 9.03 2.21 3.44
CA THR A 49 9.03 3.31 4.41
C THR A 49 10.37 3.38 5.14
N GLY A 50 10.87 4.59 5.36
CA GLY A 50 12.05 4.80 6.21
C GLY A 50 11.72 4.56 7.69
N GLY A 51 12.76 4.37 8.52
CA GLY A 51 12.60 4.03 9.94
C GLY A 51 11.70 5.01 10.72
N ASN A 52 11.84 6.32 10.50
CA ASN A 52 10.99 7.33 11.15
C ASN A 52 9.52 7.21 10.77
N THR A 53 9.22 6.88 9.50
CA THR A 53 7.85 6.67 9.04
C THR A 53 7.30 5.36 9.61
N SER A 54 8.12 4.31 9.65
CA SER A 54 7.77 3.01 10.22
C SER A 54 7.48 3.10 11.72
N GLU A 55 8.27 3.85 12.49
CA GLU A 55 8.08 4.04 13.93
C GLU A 55 6.75 4.76 14.24
N ARG A 56 6.45 5.84 13.51
CA ARG A 56 5.16 6.53 13.62
C ARG A 56 3.98 5.64 13.27
N ASN A 57 4.11 4.83 12.22
CA ASN A 57 3.05 3.90 11.83
C ASN A 57 2.82 2.83 12.89
N ALA A 58 3.89 2.30 13.49
CA ALA A 58 3.79 1.31 14.55
C ALA A 58 3.04 1.85 15.78
N ASP A 59 3.33 3.08 16.19
CA ASP A 59 2.61 3.74 17.29
C ASP A 59 1.13 3.99 16.94
N LEU A 60 0.85 4.45 15.71
CA LEU A 60 -0.51 4.68 15.22
C LEU A 60 -1.34 3.39 15.21
N THR A 61 -0.81 2.29 14.63
CA THR A 61 -1.49 0.99 14.61
C THR A 61 -1.71 0.47 16.03
N TYR A 62 -0.74 0.64 16.94
CA TYR A 62 -0.87 0.24 18.34
C TYR A 62 -2.04 0.97 19.03
N GLN A 63 -2.07 2.30 18.95
CA GLN A 63 -3.12 3.12 19.57
C GLN A 63 -4.51 2.73 19.05
N LEU A 64 -4.65 2.59 17.72
CA LEU A 64 -5.92 2.21 17.10
C LEU A 64 -6.36 0.81 17.54
N LYS A 65 -5.42 -0.14 17.61
CA LYS A 65 -5.71 -1.51 18.07
C LYS A 65 -6.13 -1.55 19.53
N ALA A 66 -5.45 -0.80 20.40
CA ALA A 66 -5.77 -0.70 21.82
C ALA A 66 -7.19 -0.14 22.02
N TRP A 67 -7.51 0.97 21.36
CA TRP A 67 -8.85 1.56 21.39
C TRP A 67 -9.93 0.58 20.90
N SER A 68 -9.69 -0.08 19.75
CA SER A 68 -10.65 -1.03 19.17
C SER A 68 -10.93 -2.21 20.11
N ARG A 69 -9.89 -2.75 20.78
CA ARG A 69 -10.04 -3.83 21.77
C ARG A 69 -10.82 -3.41 23.01
N GLN A 70 -10.61 -2.17 23.48
CA GLN A 70 -11.34 -1.65 24.64
C GLN A 70 -12.83 -1.45 24.36
N ASN A 71 -13.17 -1.03 23.14
CA ASN A 71 -14.55 -0.68 22.79
C ASN A 71 -15.30 -1.80 22.03
N ASN A 72 -14.58 -2.82 21.56
CA ASN A 72 -15.12 -3.94 20.76
C ASN A 72 -15.90 -3.48 19.51
N LEU A 73 -15.43 -2.43 18.84
CA LEU A 73 -16.12 -1.79 17.70
C LEU A 73 -15.68 -2.28 16.32
N GLY A 74 -14.73 -3.22 16.24
CA GLY A 74 -14.31 -3.76 14.96
C GLY A 74 -12.94 -4.42 14.94
N LYS A 75 -12.33 -4.43 13.75
CA LYS A 75 -11.00 -4.96 13.47
C LYS A 75 -10.09 -3.82 13.01
N VAL A 76 -8.80 -3.98 13.26
CA VAL A 76 -7.74 -3.04 12.89
C VAL A 76 -6.69 -3.82 12.13
N PHE A 77 -6.21 -3.22 11.04
CA PHE A 77 -5.23 -3.79 10.12
C PHE A 77 -3.96 -2.93 10.15
N ASP A 78 -2.84 -3.47 9.68
CA ASP A 78 -1.59 -2.72 9.56
C ASP A 78 -1.51 -2.00 8.21
N SER A 79 -0.40 -1.31 7.97
CA SER A 79 -0.18 -0.53 6.75
C SER A 79 0.04 -1.35 5.48
N ASN A 80 -0.08 -2.68 5.55
CA ASN A 80 0.17 -3.59 4.42
C ASN A 80 -1.12 -4.29 3.97
N GLY A 81 -2.21 -4.19 4.72
CA GLY A 81 -3.50 -4.71 4.30
C GLY A 81 -3.98 -4.01 3.03
N CYS A 82 -4.19 -4.76 1.95
CA CYS A 82 -4.75 -4.26 0.71
C CYS A 82 -6.26 -4.51 0.67
N PHE A 83 -7.04 -3.48 0.36
CA PHE A 83 -8.49 -3.52 0.35
C PHE A 83 -9.04 -3.13 -1.02
N GLN A 84 -9.91 -3.99 -1.55
CA GLN A 84 -10.73 -3.65 -2.71
C GLN A 84 -11.86 -2.72 -2.27
N LEU A 85 -11.92 -1.53 -2.86
CA LEU A 85 -12.92 -0.50 -2.56
C LEU A 85 -14.09 -0.57 -3.56
N PRO A 86 -15.29 -0.08 -3.19
CA PRO A 86 -16.47 -0.12 -4.07
C PRO A 86 -16.32 0.60 -5.41
N ASN A 87 -15.37 1.53 -5.51
CA ASN A 87 -15.04 2.23 -6.76
C ASN A 87 -14.09 1.44 -7.67
N GLY A 88 -13.74 0.19 -7.33
CA GLY A 88 -12.85 -0.67 -8.10
C GLY A 88 -11.36 -0.48 -7.85
N SER A 89 -10.96 0.42 -6.94
CA SER A 89 -9.56 0.59 -6.55
C SER A 89 -9.11 -0.41 -5.50
N ASP A 90 -7.82 -0.73 -5.48
CA ASP A 90 -7.16 -1.55 -4.46
C ASP A 90 -6.16 -0.67 -3.71
N ARG A 91 -6.42 -0.39 -2.43
CA ARG A 91 -5.62 0.55 -1.64
C ARG A 91 -5.17 -0.09 -0.34
N SER A 92 -4.00 0.32 0.12
CA SER A 92 -3.45 -0.11 1.40
C SER A 92 -3.30 1.14 2.27
N PRO A 93 -4.27 1.47 3.13
CA PRO A 93 -4.12 2.59 4.06
C PRO A 93 -3.09 2.26 5.15
N ASP A 94 -2.62 3.27 5.87
CA ASP A 94 -1.61 3.10 6.91
C ASP A 94 -2.13 2.39 8.19
N ALA A 95 -3.44 2.45 8.47
CA ALA A 95 -4.14 1.64 9.49
C ALA A 95 -5.67 1.62 9.30
#